data_AF-A0A6H9LA16-F1
#
_entry.id   AF-A0A6H9LA16-F1
#
_cell.length_a   1.000
_cell.length_b   1.000
_cell.length_c   1.000
_cell.angle_alpha   90.00
_cell.angle_beta   90.00
_cell.angle_gamma   90.00
#
_symmetry.space_group_name_H-M   'P 1'
#
loop_
_entity.id
_entity.type
_entity.pdbx_description
1 polymer ?
#
loop_
_entity_poly.entity_id
_entity_poly.type
_entity_poly.pdbx_seq_one_letter_code
_entity_poly.pdbx_strand_id
1 'polypeptide(L)'
;MKFFKITSLIILTIFANLLFAEDPIQTLKNRDSEIKEIISGKDSLDSKQTEQLKSIVNKVYDFEELSKVALGKHWEEISSEEKIDFINTFKELISNQSVKKLSIYKADEIEYDEPEYDNEKVIVYTIAYYKDSSTDICYKMHKSDGNWKVYDTIIDEASTALKYRDSFYKKIEKSSFQELLSKLKENLKKSDKS
;
A
#
# COMPACT_ATOMS: atom_id res chain seq x y z
N MET A 1 63.98 36.72 4.98
CA MET A 1 63.97 35.29 4.59
C MET A 1 62.69 34.66 5.12
N LYS A 2 61.79 34.26 4.20
CA LYS A 2 60.65 33.32 4.30
C LYS A 2 59.45 33.62 5.23
N PHE A 3 58.32 33.82 4.55
CA PHE A 3 56.92 33.76 4.95
C PHE A 3 56.54 32.45 5.65
N PHE A 4 55.51 32.50 6.52
CA PHE A 4 54.53 31.41 6.61
C PHE A 4 53.14 31.97 6.96
N LYS A 5 52.27 32.08 5.95
CA LYS A 5 50.82 32.29 6.13
C LYS A 5 50.23 30.95 6.56
N ILE A 6 49.60 30.91 7.74
CA ILE A 6 48.77 29.76 8.14
C ILE A 6 47.43 29.92 7.42
N THR A 7 47.28 29.25 6.28
CA THR A 7 45.99 29.13 5.61
C THR A 7 45.22 28.03 6.31
N SER A 8 44.21 28.40 7.09
CA SER A 8 43.25 27.47 7.69
C SER A 8 42.43 26.84 6.56
N LEU A 9 42.63 25.54 6.31
CA LEU A 9 41.81 24.77 5.38
C LEU A 9 40.66 24.15 6.16
N ILE A 10 39.51 24.82 6.13
CA ILE A 10 38.23 24.24 6.59
C ILE A 10 37.81 23.21 5.54
N ILE A 11 38.01 21.92 5.85
CA ILE A 11 37.37 20.82 5.10
C ILE A 11 35.89 20.85 5.49
N LEU A 12 35.08 21.45 4.62
CA LEU A 12 33.63 21.35 4.66
C LEU A 12 33.25 20.03 3.98
N THR A 13 33.19 18.93 4.74
CA THR A 13 32.56 17.69 4.29
C THR A 13 31.06 17.96 4.12
N ILE A 14 30.66 18.31 2.91
CA ILE A 14 29.27 18.27 2.48
C ILE A 14 28.89 16.78 2.42
N PHE A 15 28.27 16.28 3.49
CA PHE A 15 27.48 15.06 3.41
C PHE A 15 26.29 15.40 2.51
N ALA A 16 26.45 15.21 1.21
CA ALA A 16 25.31 15.06 0.33
C ALA A 16 24.60 13.78 0.81
N ASN A 17 23.54 13.94 1.60
CA ASN A 17 22.52 12.90 1.67
C ASN A 17 21.96 12.80 0.26
N LEU A 18 22.58 11.97 -0.58
CA LEU A 18 21.87 11.39 -1.71
C LEU A 18 20.64 10.77 -1.06
N LEU A 19 19.48 11.34 -1.34
CA LEU A 19 18.21 10.68 -1.12
C LEU A 19 18.24 9.45 -2.03
N PHE A 20 18.91 8.40 -1.58
CA PHE A 20 18.71 7.08 -2.13
C PHE A 20 17.23 6.82 -1.91
N ALA A 21 16.48 6.80 -3.00
CA ALA A 21 15.09 6.35 -2.96
C ALA A 21 15.09 5.04 -2.17
N GLU A 22 14.26 4.98 -1.14
CA GLU A 22 14.15 3.82 -0.25
C GLU A 22 14.02 2.56 -1.11
N ASP A 23 14.64 1.46 -0.71
CA ASP A 23 14.51 0.18 -1.40
C ASP A 23 13.06 -0.37 -1.23
N PRO A 24 12.45 -1.00 -2.24
CA PRO A 24 11.06 -1.45 -2.13
C PRO A 24 10.84 -2.49 -1.02
N ILE A 25 11.82 -3.37 -0.76
CA ILE A 25 11.76 -4.30 0.38
C ILE A 25 11.86 -3.51 1.67
N GLN A 26 12.72 -2.48 1.75
CA GLN A 26 12.84 -1.65 2.94
C GLN A 26 11.52 -0.93 3.27
N THR A 27 10.81 -0.41 2.26
CA THR A 27 9.48 0.18 2.44
C THR A 27 8.49 -0.82 3.06
N LEU A 28 8.50 -2.08 2.60
CA LEU A 28 7.62 -3.13 3.15
C LEU A 28 8.04 -3.51 4.58
N LYS A 29 9.34 -3.69 4.85
CA LYS A 29 9.88 -4.00 6.19
C LYS A 29 9.57 -2.92 7.21
N ASN A 30 9.66 -1.66 6.82
CA ASN A 30 9.32 -0.52 7.69
C ASN A 30 7.84 -0.55 8.08
N ARG A 31 6.95 -0.75 7.10
CA ARG A 31 5.51 -0.95 7.34
C ARG A 31 5.25 -2.12 8.28
N ASP A 32 5.85 -3.27 8.03
CA ASP A 32 5.60 -4.49 8.79
C ASP A 32 6.10 -4.35 10.23
N SER A 33 7.21 -3.64 10.44
CA SER A 33 7.71 -3.27 11.77
C SER A 33 6.75 -2.34 12.52
N GLU A 34 6.27 -1.27 11.88
CA GLU A 34 5.27 -0.36 12.48
C GLU A 34 3.98 -1.11 12.86
N ILE A 35 3.53 -2.05 12.02
CA ILE A 35 2.35 -2.87 12.29
C ILE A 35 2.59 -3.82 13.45
N LYS A 36 3.76 -4.48 13.52
CA LYS A 36 4.11 -5.44 14.58
C LYS A 36 4.07 -4.77 15.96
N GLU A 37 4.52 -3.52 16.08
CA GLU A 37 4.44 -2.75 17.33
C GLU A 37 3.00 -2.55 17.82
N ILE A 38 2.05 -2.38 16.91
CA ILE A 38 0.63 -2.18 17.26
C ILE A 38 -0.01 -3.50 17.70
N ILE A 39 0.25 -4.58 16.97
CA ILE A 39 -0.52 -5.83 17.12
C ILE A 39 0.13 -6.85 18.07
N SER A 40 1.42 -6.70 18.41
CA SER A 40 2.17 -7.71 19.17
C SER A 40 1.44 -8.10 20.47
N GLY A 41 1.22 -9.41 20.64
CA GLY A 41 0.56 -10.01 21.80
C GLY A 41 -0.96 -9.77 21.90
N LYS A 42 -1.62 -9.24 20.86
CA LYS A 42 -3.05 -8.88 20.92
C LYS A 42 -3.90 -9.74 19.99
N ASP A 43 -5.03 -10.23 20.49
CA ASP A 43 -6.01 -10.96 19.68
C ASP A 43 -6.98 -10.05 18.92
N SER A 44 -7.24 -8.86 19.46
CA SER A 44 -8.08 -7.82 18.86
C SER A 44 -7.45 -6.44 19.05
N LEU A 45 -7.89 -5.48 18.24
CA LEU A 45 -7.47 -4.08 18.31
C LEU A 45 -8.60 -3.22 18.85
N ASP A 46 -8.28 -2.24 19.69
CA ASP A 46 -9.21 -1.17 20.03
C ASP A 46 -9.40 -0.20 18.85
N SER A 47 -10.33 0.76 18.98
CA SER A 47 -10.62 1.73 17.92
C SER A 47 -9.39 2.57 17.53
N LYS A 48 -8.57 2.98 18.50
CA LYS A 48 -7.38 3.79 18.23
C LYS A 48 -6.33 2.96 17.47
N GLN A 49 -6.08 1.75 17.91
CA GLN A 49 -5.15 0.82 17.26
C GLN A 49 -5.61 0.43 15.86
N THR A 50 -6.92 0.26 15.68
CA THR A 50 -7.54 0.00 14.36
C THR A 50 -7.25 1.15 13.39
N GLU A 51 -7.45 2.39 13.82
CA GLU A 51 -7.16 3.56 12.99
C GLU A 51 -5.66 3.75 12.73
N GLN A 52 -4.80 3.43 13.71
CA GLN A 52 -3.34 3.43 13.50
C GLN A 52 -2.92 2.40 12.47
N LEU A 53 -3.45 1.17 12.54
CA LEU A 53 -3.20 0.12 11.54
C LEU A 53 -3.65 0.56 10.14
N LYS A 54 -4.87 1.10 10.01
CA LYS A 54 -5.36 1.64 8.73
C LYS A 54 -4.43 2.73 8.20
N SER A 55 -3.97 3.63 9.06
CA SER A 55 -3.04 4.69 8.68
C SER A 55 -1.74 4.13 8.10
N ILE A 56 -1.12 3.15 8.77
CA ILE A 56 0.15 2.55 8.32
C ILE A 56 -0.03 1.80 7.00
N VAL A 57 -1.08 0.99 6.88
CA VAL A 57 -1.43 0.33 5.62
C VAL A 57 -1.61 1.37 4.53
N ASN A 58 -2.38 2.42 4.77
CA ASN A 58 -2.66 3.44 3.77
C ASN A 58 -1.44 4.22 3.31
N LYS A 59 -0.43 4.42 4.16
CA LYS A 59 0.79 5.15 3.79
C LYS A 59 1.55 4.48 2.65
N VAL A 60 1.53 3.16 2.56
CA VAL A 60 2.30 2.43 1.53
C VAL A 60 1.55 2.21 0.23
N TYR A 61 0.24 2.45 0.19
CA TYR A 61 -0.55 2.24 -1.03
C TYR A 61 -0.63 3.51 -1.88
N ASP A 62 -0.58 3.32 -3.20
CA ASP A 62 -1.09 4.29 -4.17
C ASP A 62 -2.53 3.89 -4.54
N PHE A 63 -3.50 4.54 -3.89
CA PHE A 63 -4.90 4.26 -4.12
C PHE A 63 -5.42 4.80 -5.45
N GLU A 64 -4.73 5.75 -6.07
CA GLU A 64 -5.09 6.22 -7.40
C GLU A 64 -4.73 5.14 -8.43
N GLU A 65 -3.49 4.63 -8.40
CA GLU A 65 -3.07 3.56 -9.31
C GLU A 65 -3.84 2.27 -9.04
N LEU A 66 -4.08 1.91 -7.78
CA LEU A 66 -4.96 0.78 -7.44
C LEU A 66 -6.37 0.96 -8.02
N SER A 67 -6.93 2.17 -7.95
CA SER A 67 -8.25 2.49 -8.51
C SER A 67 -8.29 2.41 -10.03
N LYS A 68 -7.24 2.91 -10.70
CA LYS A 68 -7.04 2.77 -12.15
C LYS A 68 -7.03 1.30 -12.56
N VAL A 69 -6.26 0.47 -11.87
CA VAL A 69 -6.22 -0.97 -12.13
C VAL A 69 -7.57 -1.61 -11.85
N ALA A 70 -8.28 -1.24 -10.79
CA ALA A 70 -9.58 -1.83 -10.47
C ALA A 70 -10.70 -1.42 -11.46
N LEU A 71 -10.72 -0.17 -11.95
CA LEU A 71 -11.72 0.27 -12.95
C LEU A 71 -11.34 -0.08 -14.39
N GLY A 72 -10.05 -0.30 -14.67
CA GLY A 72 -9.53 -0.61 -16.01
C GLY A 72 -10.09 0.33 -17.08
N LYS A 73 -10.73 -0.22 -18.12
CA LYS A 73 -11.28 0.56 -19.25
C LYS A 73 -12.23 1.70 -18.82
N HIS A 74 -12.98 1.52 -17.73
CA HIS A 74 -13.95 2.50 -17.24
C HIS A 74 -13.30 3.70 -16.53
N TRP A 75 -12.02 3.63 -16.21
CA TRP A 75 -11.31 4.75 -15.56
C TRP A 75 -11.34 6.02 -16.41
N GLU A 76 -11.16 5.91 -17.72
CA GLU A 76 -11.15 7.08 -18.61
C GLU A 76 -12.56 7.57 -19.00
N GLU A 77 -13.60 6.83 -18.63
CA GLU A 77 -15.00 7.17 -18.94
C GLU A 77 -15.65 8.07 -17.88
N ILE A 78 -14.99 8.25 -16.72
CA ILE A 78 -15.54 8.98 -15.57
C ILE A 78 -14.85 10.34 -15.37
N SER A 79 -15.61 11.28 -14.80
CA SER A 79 -15.12 12.63 -14.52
C SER A 79 -14.04 12.66 -13.42
N SER A 80 -13.27 13.75 -13.35
CA SER A 80 -12.27 13.93 -12.29
C SER A 80 -12.88 13.92 -10.89
N GLU A 81 -14.09 14.45 -10.72
CA GLU A 81 -14.83 14.43 -9.45
C GLU A 81 -15.20 12.99 -9.06
N GLU A 82 -15.70 12.21 -10.02
CA GLU A 82 -16.00 10.79 -9.83
C GLU A 82 -14.76 9.94 -9.53
N LYS A 83 -13.62 10.26 -10.16
CA LYS A 83 -12.33 9.63 -9.84
C LYS A 83 -11.95 9.86 -8.38
N ILE A 84 -12.02 11.09 -7.90
CA ILE A 84 -11.70 11.45 -6.50
C ILE A 84 -12.64 10.70 -5.54
N ASP A 85 -13.94 10.75 -5.81
CA ASP A 85 -14.96 10.09 -4.99
C ASP A 85 -14.74 8.58 -4.90
N PHE A 86 -14.41 7.95 -6.02
CA PHE A 86 -14.13 6.53 -6.07
C PHE A 86 -12.83 6.17 -5.38
N ILE A 87 -11.73 6.92 -5.59
CA ILE A 87 -10.46 6.69 -4.89
C ILE A 87 -10.69 6.70 -3.38
N ASN A 88 -11.40 7.71 -2.86
CA ASN A 88 -11.68 7.83 -1.43
C ASN A 88 -12.53 6.67 -0.91
N THR A 89 -13.61 6.34 -1.63
CA THR A 89 -14.51 5.24 -1.27
C THR A 89 -13.78 3.89 -1.31
N PHE A 90 -12.95 3.67 -2.32
CA PHE A 90 -12.24 2.41 -2.49
C PHE A 90 -11.10 2.26 -1.48
N LYS A 91 -10.37 3.33 -1.19
CA LYS A 91 -9.39 3.40 -0.09
C LYS A 91 -10.01 2.98 1.24
N GLU A 92 -11.17 3.54 1.59
CA GLU A 92 -11.86 3.20 2.83
C GLU A 92 -12.29 1.72 2.87
N LEU A 93 -12.81 1.21 1.76
CA LEU A 93 -13.17 -0.20 1.63
C LEU A 93 -11.98 -1.14 1.85
N ILE A 94 -10.85 -0.86 1.21
CA ILE A 94 -9.62 -1.67 1.36
C ILE A 94 -9.08 -1.54 2.79
N SER A 95 -9.05 -0.33 3.36
CA SER A 95 -8.61 -0.08 4.74
C SER A 95 -9.42 -0.87 5.77
N ASN A 96 -10.74 -0.92 5.59
CA ASN A 96 -11.65 -1.66 6.46
C ASN A 96 -11.51 -3.18 6.30
N GLN A 97 -11.02 -3.66 5.16
CA GLN A 97 -10.73 -5.08 4.95
C GLN A 97 -9.36 -5.47 5.51
N SER A 98 -8.35 -4.59 5.43
CA SER A 98 -7.03 -4.89 5.98
C SER A 98 -7.09 -5.20 7.46
N VAL A 99 -7.87 -4.45 8.25
CA VAL A 99 -7.97 -4.70 9.70
C VAL A 99 -8.68 -6.00 10.05
N LYS A 100 -9.40 -6.64 9.11
CA LYS A 100 -10.04 -7.95 9.31
C LYS A 100 -9.08 -9.11 9.11
N LYS A 101 -7.95 -8.89 8.44
CA LYS A 101 -6.94 -9.91 8.14
C LYS A 101 -5.73 -9.80 9.08
N LEU A 102 -5.97 -9.68 10.39
CA LEU A 102 -4.90 -9.53 11.38
C LEU A 102 -3.90 -10.69 11.38
N SER A 103 -4.31 -11.91 10.99
CA SER A 103 -3.42 -13.07 10.94
C SER A 103 -2.21 -12.86 10.02
N ILE A 104 -2.40 -12.22 8.86
CA ILE A 104 -1.31 -11.90 7.93
C ILE A 104 -0.28 -10.99 8.59
N TYR A 105 -0.76 -9.98 9.33
CA TYR A 105 0.12 -9.05 10.02
C TYR A 105 0.80 -9.65 11.24
N LYS A 106 0.20 -10.67 11.86
CA LYS A 106 0.74 -11.39 13.02
C LYS A 106 1.85 -12.38 12.67
N ALA A 107 2.31 -12.41 11.41
CA ALA A 107 3.39 -13.29 10.99
C ALA A 107 4.60 -13.20 11.94
N ASP A 108 5.09 -14.38 12.33
CA ASP A 108 6.26 -14.52 13.17
C ASP A 108 7.51 -14.11 12.39
N GLU A 109 7.52 -14.47 11.10
CA GLU A 109 8.59 -14.25 10.12
C GLU A 109 7.98 -13.91 8.75
N ILE A 110 8.68 -13.04 8.00
CA ILE A 110 8.34 -12.70 6.61
C ILE A 110 9.63 -12.82 5.79
N GLU A 111 9.61 -13.72 4.81
CA GLU A 111 10.66 -13.85 3.81
C GLU A 111 10.36 -12.91 2.64
N TYR A 112 11.42 -12.33 2.05
CA TYR A 112 11.34 -11.42 0.92
C TYR A 112 12.30 -11.92 -0.16
N ASP A 113 11.79 -12.15 -1.35
CA ASP A 113 12.61 -12.48 -2.52
C ASP A 113 13.29 -11.23 -3.10
N GLU A 114 14.27 -11.43 -3.96
CA GLU A 114 14.90 -10.33 -4.70
C GLU A 114 13.85 -9.58 -5.55
N PRO A 115 13.83 -8.23 -5.55
CA PRO A 115 12.82 -7.49 -6.31
C PRO A 115 13.00 -7.66 -7.82
N GLU A 116 11.91 -7.97 -8.51
CA GLU A 116 11.87 -8.07 -9.96
C GLU A 116 11.49 -6.71 -10.56
N TYR A 117 12.46 -6.00 -11.13
CA TYR A 117 12.25 -4.69 -11.73
C TYR A 117 11.80 -4.78 -13.20
N ASP A 118 10.75 -4.03 -13.54
CA ASP A 118 10.29 -3.79 -14.90
C ASP A 118 10.06 -2.28 -15.09
N ASN A 119 11.06 -1.61 -15.66
CA ASN A 119 11.10 -0.16 -15.84
C ASN A 119 10.84 0.62 -14.54
N GLU A 120 9.71 1.32 -14.41
CA GLU A 120 9.31 2.10 -13.22
C GLU A 120 8.51 1.28 -12.19
N LYS A 121 8.29 0.00 -12.49
CA LYS A 121 7.54 -0.94 -11.65
C LYS A 121 8.48 -1.99 -11.07
N VAL A 122 8.06 -2.55 -9.93
CA VAL A 122 8.77 -3.64 -9.27
C VAL A 122 7.77 -4.61 -8.67
N ILE A 123 8.11 -5.89 -8.70
CA ILE A 123 7.38 -6.95 -8.01
C ILE A 123 8.25 -7.46 -6.87
N VAL A 124 7.67 -7.53 -5.67
CA VAL A 124 8.31 -8.14 -4.50
C VAL A 124 7.46 -9.31 -4.03
N TYR A 125 7.99 -10.51 -4.15
CA TYR A 125 7.37 -11.72 -3.60
C TYR A 125 7.79 -11.89 -2.14
N THR A 126 6.84 -12.31 -1.32
CA THR A 126 7.03 -12.52 0.11
C THR A 126 6.25 -13.74 0.57
N ILE A 127 6.75 -14.39 1.62
CA ILE A 127 6.06 -15.48 2.31
C ILE A 127 5.94 -15.08 3.78
N ALA A 128 4.70 -14.94 4.25
CA ALA A 128 4.41 -14.61 5.64
C ALA A 128 4.08 -15.89 6.42
N TYR A 129 4.87 -16.22 7.43
CA TYR A 129 4.69 -17.43 8.25
C TYR A 129 3.99 -17.09 9.56
N TYR A 130 2.90 -17.80 9.86
CA TYR A 130 2.16 -17.66 11.11
C TYR A 130 1.72 -19.03 11.62
N LYS A 131 2.26 -19.43 12.79
CA LYS A 131 2.04 -20.78 13.36
C LYS A 131 2.36 -21.87 12.31
N ASP A 132 1.44 -22.79 12.06
CA ASP A 132 1.60 -23.90 11.11
C ASP A 132 1.14 -23.55 9.68
N SER A 133 1.01 -22.27 9.36
CA SER A 133 0.53 -21.79 8.05
C SER A 133 1.46 -20.73 7.45
N SER A 134 1.54 -20.70 6.13
CA SER A 134 2.17 -19.63 5.37
C SER A 134 1.15 -18.96 4.46
N THR A 135 1.45 -17.74 4.02
CA THR A 135 0.65 -17.00 3.03
C THR A 135 1.58 -16.36 2.02
N ASP A 136 1.35 -16.66 0.74
CA ASP A 136 2.12 -16.07 -0.35
C ASP A 136 1.55 -14.70 -0.68
N ILE A 137 2.41 -13.69 -0.66
CA ILE A 137 2.02 -12.31 -0.93
C ILE A 137 2.98 -11.70 -1.94
N CYS A 138 2.42 -11.28 -3.08
CA CYS A 138 3.13 -10.54 -4.11
C CYS A 138 2.67 -9.08 -4.10
N TYR A 139 3.62 -8.17 -3.87
CA TYR A 139 3.42 -6.72 -3.92
C TYR A 139 3.84 -6.17 -5.27
N LYS A 140 2.90 -5.58 -6.01
CA LYS A 140 3.20 -4.80 -7.20
C LYS A 140 3.36 -3.36 -6.80
N MET A 141 4.54 -2.80 -7.05
CA MET A 141 4.91 -1.47 -6.59
C MET A 141 5.42 -0.60 -7.74
N HIS A 142 5.30 0.71 -7.58
CA HIS A 142 5.85 1.72 -8.48
C HIS A 142 6.36 2.89 -7.67
N LYS A 143 7.18 3.76 -8.30
CA LYS A 143 7.57 5.02 -7.67
C LYS A 143 6.48 6.07 -7.82
N SER A 144 6.14 6.72 -6.71
CA SER A 144 5.23 7.86 -6.63
C SER A 144 5.84 8.88 -5.66
N ASP A 145 6.07 10.10 -6.13
CA ASP A 145 6.77 11.18 -5.41
C ASP A 145 8.12 10.73 -4.79
N GLY A 146 8.88 9.92 -5.52
CA GLY A 146 10.18 9.42 -5.08
C GLY A 146 10.14 8.26 -4.08
N ASN A 147 8.95 7.79 -3.68
CA ASN A 147 8.75 6.68 -2.74
C ASN A 147 8.16 5.47 -3.45
N TRP A 148 8.49 4.25 -3.01
CA TRP A 148 7.76 3.08 -3.49
C TRP A 148 6.37 3.01 -2.89
N LYS A 149 5.38 2.77 -3.75
CA LYS A 149 3.99 2.57 -3.37
C LYS A 149 3.47 1.28 -3.95
N VAL A 150 2.71 0.53 -3.16
CA VAL A 150 1.97 -0.65 -3.57
C VAL A 150 0.74 -0.19 -4.34
N TYR A 151 0.58 -0.64 -5.58
CA TYR A 151 -0.62 -0.39 -6.37
C TYR A 151 -1.48 -1.64 -6.56
N ASP A 152 -0.96 -2.83 -6.26
CA ASP A 152 -1.75 -4.05 -6.16
C ASP A 152 -1.06 -5.06 -5.23
N THR A 153 -1.86 -5.86 -4.55
CA THR A 153 -1.39 -6.96 -3.69
C THR A 153 -2.12 -8.23 -4.11
N ILE A 154 -1.34 -9.26 -4.39
CA ILE A 154 -1.82 -10.60 -4.70
C ILE A 154 -1.59 -11.45 -3.46
N ILE A 155 -2.66 -12.03 -2.92
CA ILE A 155 -2.61 -12.92 -1.75
C ILE A 155 -3.16 -14.26 -2.19
N ASP A 156 -2.40 -15.33 -2.03
CA ASP A 156 -2.77 -16.69 -2.48
C ASP A 156 -3.32 -16.67 -3.92
N GLU A 157 -2.52 -16.10 -4.85
CA GLU A 157 -2.83 -15.91 -6.28
C GLU A 157 -3.98 -14.93 -6.61
N ALA A 158 -4.72 -14.43 -5.63
CA ALA A 158 -5.81 -13.49 -5.82
C ALA A 158 -5.34 -12.03 -5.77
N SER A 159 -5.22 -11.39 -6.94
CA SER A 159 -5.02 -9.94 -7.04
C SER A 159 -6.18 -9.17 -6.41
N THR A 160 -5.86 -8.21 -5.56
CA THR A 160 -6.84 -7.30 -4.96
C THR A 160 -7.53 -6.50 -6.04
N ALA A 161 -6.78 -5.82 -6.91
CA ALA A 161 -7.34 -4.96 -7.94
C ALA A 161 -8.18 -5.73 -8.96
N LEU A 162 -7.69 -6.87 -9.46
CA LEU A 162 -8.40 -7.65 -10.49
C LEU A 162 -9.67 -8.32 -9.96
N LYS A 163 -9.65 -8.79 -8.70
CA LYS A 163 -10.85 -9.31 -8.05
C LYS A 163 -11.97 -8.27 -8.02
N TYR A 164 -11.63 -7.00 -7.75
CA TYR A 164 -12.59 -5.91 -7.77
C TYR A 164 -13.04 -5.54 -9.19
N ARG A 165 -12.10 -5.55 -10.16
CA ARG A 165 -12.39 -5.27 -11.56
C ARG A 165 -13.53 -6.11 -12.10
N ASP A 166 -13.49 -7.41 -11.89
CA ASP A 166 -14.52 -8.33 -12.37
C ASP A 166 -15.91 -7.99 -11.80
N SER A 167 -15.97 -7.61 -10.52
CA SER A 167 -17.21 -7.18 -9.87
C SER A 167 -17.68 -5.82 -10.37
N PHE A 168 -16.75 -4.87 -10.59
CA PHE A 168 -17.07 -3.53 -11.06
C PHE A 168 -17.58 -3.55 -12.50
N TYR A 169 -16.97 -4.34 -13.38
CA TYR A 169 -17.38 -4.47 -14.78
C TYR A 169 -18.82 -4.97 -14.87
N LYS A 170 -19.11 -6.08 -14.18
CA LYS A 170 -20.47 -6.63 -14.11
C LYS A 170 -21.48 -5.61 -13.59
N LYS A 171 -21.09 -4.77 -12.63
CA LYS A 171 -22.00 -3.77 -12.04
C LYS A 171 -22.21 -2.57 -12.97
N ILE A 172 -21.15 -2.06 -13.58
CA ILE A 172 -21.20 -0.93 -14.52
C ILE A 172 -22.00 -1.32 -15.76
N GLU A 173 -21.69 -2.47 -16.37
CA GLU A 173 -22.38 -2.97 -17.57
C GLU A 173 -23.88 -3.23 -17.33
N LYS A 174 -24.25 -3.65 -16.12
CA LYS A 174 -25.66 -3.86 -15.75
C LYS A 174 -26.41 -2.56 -15.41
N SER A 175 -25.70 -1.50 -15.02
CA SER A 175 -26.32 -0.28 -14.52
C SER A 175 -25.52 0.96 -14.90
N SER A 176 -24.66 1.45 -14.02
CA SER A 176 -23.77 2.57 -14.28
C SER A 176 -22.64 2.64 -13.25
N PHE A 177 -21.66 3.50 -13.51
CA PHE A 177 -20.63 3.83 -12.53
C PHE A 177 -21.19 4.48 -11.27
N GLN A 178 -22.14 5.41 -11.40
CA GLN A 178 -22.73 6.12 -10.26
C GLN A 178 -23.46 5.14 -9.33
N GLU A 179 -24.14 4.15 -9.91
CA GLU A 179 -24.80 3.10 -9.16
C GLU A 179 -23.79 2.13 -8.50
N LEU A 180 -22.65 1.85 -9.13
CA LEU A 180 -21.54 1.14 -8.46
C LEU A 180 -21.05 1.94 -7.24
N LEU A 181 -20.70 3.21 -7.43
CA LEU A 181 -20.16 4.08 -6.39
C LEU A 181 -21.15 4.24 -5.22
N SER A 182 -22.44 4.43 -5.52
CA SER A 182 -23.50 4.50 -4.51
C SER A 182 -23.52 3.24 -3.63
N LYS A 183 -23.50 2.05 -4.24
CA LYS A 183 -23.48 0.79 -3.48
C LYS A 183 -22.23 0.59 -2.64
N LEU A 184 -21.07 1.01 -3.13
CA LEU A 184 -19.85 0.97 -2.32
C LEU A 184 -19.98 1.85 -1.07
N LYS A 185 -20.45 3.09 -1.23
CA LYS A 185 -20.72 4.02 -0.12
C LYS A 185 -21.77 3.47 0.86
N GLU A 186 -22.82 2.82 0.37
CA GLU A 186 -23.82 2.17 1.23
C GLU A 186 -23.25 0.99 2.03
N ASN A 187 -22.40 0.17 1.41
CA ASN A 187 -21.78 -0.97 2.07
C ASN A 187 -20.82 -0.55 3.19
N LEU A 188 -20.11 0.57 3.00
CA LEU A 188 -19.26 1.17 4.04
C LEU A 188 -20.10 1.62 5.23
N LYS A 189 -21.17 2.40 5.00
CA LYS A 189 -22.08 2.86 6.07
C LYS A 189 -22.74 1.72 6.87
N LYS A 190 -22.96 0.56 6.26
CA LYS A 190 -23.47 -0.63 6.96
C LYS A 190 -22.40 -1.30 7.81
N SER A 191 -21.15 -1.31 7.32
CA SER A 191 -20.02 -1.92 8.03
C SER A 191 -19.63 -1.12 9.28
N ASP A 192 -19.78 0.20 9.28
CA ASP A 192 -19.47 1.05 10.44
C ASP A 192 -20.52 0.99 11.57
N LYS A 193 -21.69 0.40 11.29
CA LYS A 193 -22.79 0.27 12.25
C LYS A 193 -22.85 -1.11 12.92
N SER A 194 -21.98 -2.03 12.53
CA SER A 194 -21.89 -3.41 13.04
C SER A 194 -20.68 -3.57 13.96
#